data_AF-A0A951E393-F1
#
_entry.id   AF-A0A951E393-F1
#
_cell.length_a   1.000
_cell.length_b   1.000
_cell.length_c   1.000
_cell.angle_alpha   90.00
_cell.angle_beta   90.00
_cell.angle_gamma   90.00
#
_symmetry.space_group_name_H-M   'P 1'
#
loop_
_entity.id
_entity.type
_entity.pdbx_description
1 polymer ?
#
loop_
_entity_poly.entity_id
_entity_poly.type
_entity_poly.pdbx_seq_one_letter_code
_entity_poly.pdbx_strand_id
1 'polypeptide(L)'
;MQTKFSSTAVQHLYRRDPIGVYYARLYAGGRNKWLSLKTKVFSVAKVKLAQQLQANYAVADAEARTRHGKASMGDLADIYLQEVVLDGSIKAATKEYRGKTIKYLFKSWAGLRTKTPNRVTEIECR
;
A
#
# COMPACT_ATOMS: atom_id res chain seq x y z
N MET A 1 19.99 -3.70 -22.29
CA MET A 1 20.19 -2.50 -21.44
C MET A 1 19.96 -2.88 -19.98
N GLN A 2 20.99 -2.88 -19.13
CA GLN A 2 20.82 -3.12 -17.69
C GLN A 2 20.10 -1.91 -17.05
N THR A 3 19.11 -2.17 -16.21
CA THR A 3 18.42 -1.11 -15.47
C THR A 3 19.29 -0.71 -14.27
N LYS A 4 19.94 0.45 -14.34
CA LYS A 4 20.72 1.02 -13.24
C LYS A 4 19.87 2.00 -12.41
N PHE A 5 19.97 1.87 -11.09
CA PHE A 5 19.36 2.80 -10.13
C PHE A 5 20.45 3.57 -9.39
N SER A 6 20.36 4.89 -9.39
CA SER A 6 21.22 5.78 -8.61
C SER A 6 20.53 6.18 -7.31
N SER A 7 21.24 6.08 -6.19
CA SER A 7 20.78 6.61 -4.91
C SER A 7 20.71 8.15 -4.97
N THR A 8 19.76 8.72 -4.25
CA THR A 8 19.68 10.17 -4.05
C THR A 8 20.07 10.53 -2.61
N ALA A 9 20.18 11.82 -2.31
CA ALA A 9 20.40 12.31 -0.94
C ALA A 9 19.23 12.03 0.02
N VAL A 10 18.06 11.64 -0.50
CA VAL A 10 16.88 11.31 0.31
C VAL A 10 16.81 9.79 0.48
N GLN A 11 16.69 9.35 1.73
CA GLN A 11 16.54 7.93 2.06
C GLN A 11 15.33 7.33 1.34
N HIS A 12 15.42 6.06 0.96
CA HIS A 12 14.37 5.34 0.21
C HIS A 12 14.08 5.87 -1.20
N LEU A 13 14.72 6.95 -1.65
CA LEU A 13 14.50 7.54 -2.97
C LEU A 13 15.62 7.22 -3.94
N TYR A 14 15.25 6.65 -5.07
CA TYR A 14 16.17 6.23 -6.13
C TYR A 14 15.74 6.79 -7.47
N ARG A 15 16.70 7.07 -8.36
CA ARG A 15 16.45 7.49 -9.73
C ARG A 15 16.83 6.37 -10.68
N ARG A 16 15.98 6.07 -11.67
CA ARG A 16 16.28 5.13 -12.74
C ARG A 16 17.02 5.84 -13.87
N ASP A 17 18.31 5.56 -14.06
CA ASP A 17 19.22 6.36 -14.89
C ASP A 17 18.84 6.51 -16.37
N PRO A 18 18.31 5.48 -17.08
CA PRO A 18 17.94 5.66 -18.49
C PRO A 18 16.63 6.45 -18.72
N ILE A 19 15.72 6.53 -17.75
CA ILE A 19 14.38 7.14 -17.93
C ILE A 19 14.23 8.41 -17.07
N GLY A 20 15.04 8.54 -16.02
CA GLY A 20 15.01 9.63 -15.05
C GLY A 20 13.84 9.59 -14.08
N VAL A 21 13.01 8.55 -14.10
CA VAL A 21 11.87 8.41 -13.19
C VAL A 21 12.34 7.99 -11.80
N TYR A 22 11.75 8.61 -10.78
CA TYR A 22 12.01 8.31 -9.38
C TYR A 22 11.21 7.11 -8.88
N TYR A 23 11.83 6.34 -7.99
CA TYR A 23 11.30 5.15 -7.35
C TYR A 23 11.50 5.25 -5.84
N ALA A 24 10.52 4.74 -5.10
CA ALA A 24 10.63 4.49 -3.67
C ALA A 24 11.02 3.03 -3.42
N ARG A 25 11.98 2.79 -2.53
CA ARG A 25 12.31 1.47 -2.01
C ARG A 25 11.71 1.32 -0.62
N LEU A 26 10.62 0.56 -0.54
CA LEU A 26 9.85 0.33 0.68
C LEU A 26 10.06 -1.10 1.19
N TYR A 27 9.88 -1.30 2.49
CA TYR A 27 9.84 -2.63 3.10
C TYR A 27 8.42 -2.91 3.57
N ALA A 28 7.81 -3.95 3.03
CA ALA A 28 6.42 -4.33 3.30
C ALA A 28 6.25 -5.86 3.16
N GLY A 29 5.52 -6.50 4.08
CA GLY A 29 5.29 -7.94 4.05
C GLY A 29 6.58 -8.78 4.02
N GLY A 30 7.60 -8.36 4.77
CA GLY A 30 8.87 -9.07 4.92
C GLY A 30 9.87 -8.93 3.75
N ARG A 31 9.57 -8.10 2.75
CA ARG A 31 10.37 -8.00 1.52
C ARG A 31 10.54 -6.55 1.06
N ASN A 32 11.65 -6.30 0.37
CA ASN A 32 11.87 -5.03 -0.31
C ASN A 32 11.00 -4.94 -1.56
N LYS A 33 10.23 -3.86 -1.68
CA LYS A 33 9.40 -3.57 -2.85
C LYS A 33 9.77 -2.22 -3.43
N TRP A 34 9.87 -2.18 -4.76
CA TRP A 34 10.21 -0.99 -5.53
C TRP A 34 8.95 -0.41 -6.15
N LEU A 35 8.62 0.82 -5.81
CA LEU A 35 7.43 1.51 -6.31
C LEU A 35 7.83 2.70 -7.18
N SER A 36 7.33 2.76 -8.40
CA SER A 36 7.51 3.94 -9.25
C SER A 36 6.69 5.12 -8.73
N LEU A 37 7.33 6.26 -8.52
CA LEU A 37 6.66 7.52 -8.17
C LEU A 37 6.09 8.24 -9.40
N LYS A 38 6.31 7.68 -10.59
CA LYS A 38 5.81 8.18 -11.89
C LYS A 38 6.11 9.66 -12.11
N THR A 39 7.29 10.11 -11.68
CA THR A 39 7.74 11.50 -11.85
C THR A 39 9.22 11.54 -12.13
N LYS A 40 9.65 12.52 -12.93
CA LYS A 40 11.05 12.85 -13.19
C LYS A 40 11.52 14.07 -12.41
N VAL A 41 10.60 14.75 -11.70
CA VAL A 41 10.88 15.97 -10.95
C VAL A 41 11.19 15.62 -9.50
N PHE A 42 12.35 16.05 -9.00
CA PHE A 42 12.86 15.67 -7.69
C PHE A 42 12.00 16.19 -6.53
N SER A 43 11.55 17.46 -6.58
CA SER A 43 10.69 18.05 -5.55
C SER A 43 9.36 17.30 -5.42
N VAL A 44 8.72 16.99 -6.55
CA VAL A 44 7.50 16.17 -6.59
C VAL A 44 7.75 14.76 -6.08
N ALA A 45 8.92 14.18 -6.37
CA ALA A 45 9.28 12.85 -5.90
C ALA A 45 9.40 12.80 -4.37
N LYS A 46 9.95 13.83 -3.72
CA LYS A 46 9.99 13.91 -2.24
C LYS A 46 8.61 13.91 -1.62
N VAL A 47 7.69 14.73 -2.15
CA VAL A 47 6.31 14.81 -1.63
C VAL A 47 5.60 13.46 -1.78
N LYS A 48 5.71 12.84 -2.96
CA LYS A 48 5.12 11.52 -3.20
C LYS A 48 5.74 10.45 -2.31
N LEU A 49 7.05 10.48 -2.08
CA LEU A 49 7.72 9.54 -1.18
C LEU A 49 7.17 9.67 0.24
N ALA A 50 7.03 10.88 0.78
CA ALA A 50 6.48 11.09 2.12
C ALA A 50 5.07 10.48 2.25
N GLN A 51 4.21 10.69 1.26
CA GLN A 51 2.88 10.07 1.21
C GLN A 51 2.95 8.54 1.20
N GLN A 52 3.87 7.96 0.42
CA GLN A 52 4.04 6.50 0.34
C GLN A 52 4.62 5.91 1.63
N LEU A 53 5.56 6.59 2.29
CA LEU A 53 6.11 6.18 3.57
C LEU A 53 5.04 6.20 4.67
N GLN A 54 4.24 7.27 4.74
CA GLN A 54 3.14 7.37 5.70
C GLN A 54 2.14 6.22 5.51
N ALA A 55 1.76 5.93 4.26
CA ALA A 55 0.89 4.79 3.95
C ALA A 55 1.55 3.46 4.36
N ASN A 56 2.86 3.29 4.11
CA ASN A 56 3.58 2.07 4.47
C ASN A 56 3.64 1.86 5.99
N TYR A 57 3.91 2.91 6.77
CA TYR A 57 3.92 2.83 8.23
C TYR A 57 2.54 2.52 8.81
N ALA A 58 1.48 3.13 8.27
CA ALA A 58 0.12 2.83 8.70
C ALA A 58 -0.23 1.34 8.52
N VAL A 59 0.23 0.73 7.41
CA VAL A 59 0.03 -0.71 7.21
C VAL A 59 0.95 -1.56 8.10
N ALA A 60 2.18 -1.13 8.37
CA ALA A 60 3.05 -1.81 9.33
C ALA A 60 2.42 -1.85 10.74
N ASP A 61 1.78 -0.77 11.16
CA ASP A 61 1.03 -0.72 12.42
C ASP A 61 -0.18 -1.68 12.39
N ALA A 62 -0.89 -1.77 11.27
CA ALA A 62 -1.97 -2.72 11.06
C ALA A 62 -1.47 -4.17 11.12
N GLU A 63 -0.33 -4.48 10.50
CA GLU A 63 0.32 -5.81 10.59
C GLU A 63 0.68 -6.15 12.05
N ALA A 64 1.23 -5.18 12.80
CA ALA A 64 1.55 -5.37 14.20
C ALA A 64 0.30 -5.67 15.04
N ARG A 65 -0.79 -4.91 14.86
CA ARG A 65 -2.08 -5.20 15.52
C ARG A 65 -2.62 -6.58 15.16
N THR A 66 -2.45 -7.00 13.90
CA THR A 66 -2.85 -8.33 13.42
C THR A 66 -2.11 -9.43 14.14
N ARG A 67 -0.78 -9.31 14.28
CA ARG A 67 0.04 -10.28 15.05
C ARG A 67 -0.34 -10.35 16.53
N HIS A 68 -0.81 -9.25 17.11
CA HIS A 68 -1.29 -9.20 18.49
C HIS A 68 -2.78 -9.58 18.65
N GLY A 69 -3.47 -10.00 17.60
CA GLY A 69 -4.89 -10.38 17.64
C GLY A 69 -5.85 -9.22 17.88
N LYS A 70 -5.42 -7.97 17.65
CA LYS A 70 -6.19 -6.74 17.88
C LYS A 70 -6.58 -6.03 16.58
N ALA A 71 -6.46 -6.69 15.43
CA ALA A 71 -6.79 -6.10 14.14
C ALA A 71 -8.30 -5.91 13.96
N SER A 72 -8.66 -4.74 13.45
CA SER A 72 -9.98 -4.46 12.89
C SER A 72 -10.07 -4.95 11.43
N MET A 73 -11.29 -5.06 10.89
CA MET A 73 -11.49 -5.32 9.46
C MET A 73 -10.89 -4.22 8.59
N GLY A 74 -10.82 -2.98 9.08
CA GLY A 74 -10.11 -1.88 8.44
C GLY A 74 -8.61 -2.15 8.32
N ASP A 75 -7.99 -2.60 9.42
CA ASP A 75 -6.56 -2.95 9.43
C ASP A 75 -6.26 -4.08 8.44
N LEU A 76 -7.09 -5.13 8.40
CA LEU A 76 -6.95 -6.23 7.45
C LEU A 76 -7.14 -5.79 6.00
N ALA A 77 -8.10 -4.89 5.75
CA ALA A 77 -8.32 -4.35 4.43
C ALA A 77 -7.15 -3.47 3.96
N ASP A 78 -6.56 -2.69 4.85
CA ASP A 78 -5.40 -1.85 4.54
C ASP A 78 -4.17 -2.72 4.19
N ILE A 79 -3.93 -3.82 4.92
CA ILE A 79 -2.92 -4.83 4.59
C ILE A 79 -3.20 -5.44 3.21
N TYR A 80 -4.42 -5.94 2.98
CA TYR A 80 -4.81 -6.55 1.71
C TYR A 80 -4.61 -5.59 0.52
N LEU A 81 -5.06 -4.35 0.65
CA LEU A 81 -4.93 -3.36 -0.42
C LEU A 81 -3.46 -3.02 -0.69
N GLN A 82 -2.61 -2.95 0.32
CA GLN A 82 -1.18 -2.75 0.14
C GLN A 82 -0.54 -3.93 -0.62
N GLU A 83 -0.90 -5.16 -0.27
CA GLU A 83 -0.42 -6.35 -0.99
C GLU A 83 -0.83 -6.31 -2.47
N VAL A 84 -2.10 -5.98 -2.75
CA VAL A 84 -2.63 -5.84 -4.11
C VAL A 84 -1.92 -4.74 -4.89
N VAL A 85 -1.68 -3.58 -4.28
CA VAL A 85 -0.98 -2.45 -4.93
C VAL A 85 0.45 -2.84 -5.29
N LEU A 86 1.13 -3.54 -4.38
CA LEU A 86 2.53 -3.87 -4.52
C LEU A 86 2.79 -5.14 -5.34
N ASP A 87 1.76 -5.93 -5.64
CA ASP A 87 1.86 -7.11 -6.50
C ASP A 87 1.96 -6.71 -7.98
N GLY A 88 3.11 -6.98 -8.60
CA GLY A 88 3.37 -6.69 -10.01
C GLY A 88 2.60 -7.59 -10.99
N SER A 89 2.08 -8.73 -10.54
CA SER A 89 1.34 -9.68 -11.37
C SER A 89 -0.11 -9.26 -11.62
N ILE A 90 -0.66 -8.38 -10.77
CA ILE A 90 -2.04 -7.93 -10.86
C ILE A 90 -2.15 -6.76 -11.85
N LYS A 91 -3.08 -6.86 -12.80
CA LYS A 91 -3.37 -5.78 -13.76
C LYS A 91 -3.85 -4.51 -13.04
N ALA A 92 -3.46 -3.34 -13.56
CA ALA A 92 -3.83 -2.05 -12.96
C ALA A 92 -5.35 -1.89 -12.76
N ALA A 93 -6.15 -2.27 -13.76
CA ALA A 93 -7.61 -2.23 -13.66
C ALA A 93 -8.16 -3.12 -12.52
N THR A 94 -7.56 -4.29 -12.31
CA THR A 94 -7.96 -5.20 -11.22
C THR A 94 -7.61 -4.63 -9.85
N LYS A 95 -6.48 -3.92 -9.72
CA LYS A 95 -6.11 -3.22 -8.48
C LYS A 95 -7.14 -2.14 -8.14
N GLU A 96 -7.51 -1.35 -9.14
CA GLU A 96 -8.52 -0.30 -9.00
C GLU A 96 -9.89 -0.88 -8.62
N TYR A 97 -10.31 -1.96 -9.30
CA TYR A 97 -11.54 -2.67 -8.99
C TYR A 97 -11.57 -3.15 -7.53
N ARG A 98 -10.52 -3.85 -7.07
CA ARG A 98 -10.43 -4.33 -5.68
C ARG A 98 -10.48 -3.19 -4.66
N GLY A 99 -9.79 -2.08 -4.94
CA GLY A 99 -9.85 -0.87 -4.12
C GLY A 99 -11.26 -0.28 -4.04
N LYS A 100 -11.96 -0.20 -5.17
CA LYS A 100 -13.37 0.22 -5.23
C LYS A 100 -14.28 -0.72 -4.45
N THR A 101 -14.10 -2.04 -4.59
CA THR A 101 -14.90 -3.04 -3.88
C THR A 101 -14.78 -2.88 -2.36
N ILE A 102 -13.57 -2.76 -1.81
CA ILE A 102 -13.36 -2.55 -0.38
C ILE A 102 -13.98 -1.22 0.08
N LYS A 103 -13.83 -0.16 -0.73
CA LYS A 103 -14.44 1.14 -0.44
C LYS A 103 -15.98 1.04 -0.38
N TYR A 104 -16.59 0.33 -1.33
CA TYR A 104 -18.03 0.12 -1.34
C TYR A 104 -18.49 -0.79 -0.20
N LEU A 105 -17.74 -1.83 0.12
CA LEU A 105 -18.02 -2.71 1.26
C LEU A 105 -18.13 -1.91 2.57
N PHE A 106 -17.15 -1.05 2.87
CA PHE A 106 -17.21 -0.20 4.06
C PHE A 106 -18.26 0.91 4.01
N LYS A 107 -18.71 1.29 2.81
CA LYS A 107 -19.81 2.25 2.64
C LYS A 107 -21.17 1.59 2.90
N SER A 108 -21.41 0.42 2.33
CA SER A 108 -22.66 -0.31 2.47
C SER A 108 -22.83 -0.89 3.87
N TRP A 109 -21.73 -1.31 4.49
CA TRP A 109 -21.74 -1.87 5.83
C TRP A 109 -21.11 -0.92 6.86
N ALA A 110 -21.94 -0.01 7.36
CA ALA A 110 -21.55 0.94 8.39
C ALA A 110 -21.06 0.19 9.65
N GLY A 111 -19.90 0.59 10.16
CA GLY A 111 -19.28 -0.01 11.36
C GLY A 111 -18.45 -1.26 11.11
N LEU A 112 -18.48 -1.86 9.90
CA LEU A 112 -17.62 -3.01 9.59
C LEU A 112 -16.14 -2.67 9.79
N ARG A 113 -15.72 -1.49 9.33
CA ARG A 113 -14.31 -1.07 9.36
C ARG A 113 -13.69 -1.17 10.76
N THR A 114 -14.46 -0.92 11.81
CA THR A 114 -13.99 -0.93 13.21
C THR A 114 -14.19 -2.26 13.91
N LYS A 115 -14.96 -3.19 13.34
CA LYS A 115 -15.20 -4.50 13.94
C LYS A 115 -13.95 -5.37 13.87
N THR A 116 -13.81 -6.26 14.86
CA THR A 116 -12.84 -7.35 14.81
C THR A 116 -13.40 -8.51 13.98
N PRO A 117 -12.57 -9.31 13.29
CA PRO A 117 -13.03 -10.38 12.40
C PRO A 117 -13.96 -11.40 13.05
N ASN A 118 -13.69 -11.75 14.32
CA ASN A 118 -14.51 -12.69 15.10
C ASN A 118 -15.91 -12.18 15.47
N ARG A 119 -16.19 -10.89 15.25
CA ARG A 119 -17.49 -10.25 15.52
C ARG A 119 -18.28 -9.98 14.25
N VAL A 120 -17.78 -10.42 13.10
CA VAL A 120 -18.47 -10.36 11.81
C VAL A 120 -19.40 -11.57 11.74
N THR A 121 -20.71 -11.33 11.63
CA THR A 121 -21.70 -12.42 11.56
C THR A 121 -22.39 -12.44 10.19
N GLU A 122 -22.88 -13.62 9.78
CA GLU A 122 -23.52 -13.80 8.47
C GLU A 122 -24.77 -12.92 8.27
N ILE A 123 -25.52 -12.68 9.35
CA ILE A 123 -26.73 -11.83 9.34
C ILE A 123 -26.41 -10.40 8.88
N GLU A 124 -25.20 -9.94 9.16
CA GLU A 124 -24.74 -8.60 8.82
C GLU A 124 -24.14 -8.51 7.40
N CYS A 125 -23.87 -9.66 6.76
CA CYS A 125 -23.40 -9.77 5.38
C CYS A 125 -24.60 -9.83 4.40
N ARG A 126 -25.39 -8.75 4.31
CA ARG A 126 -26.48 -8.61 3.32
C ARG A 126 -26.06 -7.88 2.05
#